data_AF-A0A645GGD9-F1
#
_entry.id   AF-A0A645GGD9-F1
#
_cell.length_a   1.000
_cell.length_b   1.000
_cell.length_c   1.000
_cell.angle_alpha   90.00
_cell.angle_beta   90.00
_cell.angle_gamma   90.00
#
_symmetry.space_group_name_H-M   'P 1'
#
loop_
_entity.id
_entity.type
_entity.pdbx_description
1 polymer ?
#
loop_
_entity_poly.entity_id
_entity_poly.type
_entity_poly.pdbx_seq_one_letter_code
_entity_poly.pdbx_strand_id
1 'polypeptide(L)'
;MQLLFSDGVLCDFGIVLPEQLATFPHGAGRYLWRKLEWEAIDLSVSEPAQKPTQEQIEEALFHLYVGLLREHRGEQAAAFEEIQGKAAQCVLAFLQGDRADTFSPLRRAEQSVSSDTLKQLMPGYGQSSQAAEAMLRLLAKARELPLYRAVGNLLREIALTE
;
A
#
# COMPACT_ATOMS: atom_id res chain seq x y z
N MET A 1 -12.17 16.45 7.22
CA MET A 1 -13.01 17.32 6.36
C MET A 1 -12.07 18.05 5.43
N GLN A 2 -12.45 18.28 4.17
CA GLN A 2 -11.56 18.89 3.18
C GLN A 2 -12.09 20.24 2.70
N LEU A 3 -11.19 21.21 2.56
CA LEU A 3 -11.44 22.54 2.01
C LEU A 3 -10.44 22.83 0.91
N LEU A 4 -10.88 23.42 -0.19
CA LEU A 4 -10.00 23.96 -1.23
C LEU A 4 -10.05 25.49 -1.16
N PHE A 5 -8.94 26.10 -0.78
CA PHE A 5 -8.81 27.55 -0.78
C PHE A 5 -8.74 28.08 -2.22
N SER A 6 -9.09 29.36 -2.41
CA SER A 6 -9.13 29.99 -3.74
C SER A 6 -7.76 30.10 -4.43
N ASP A 7 -6.68 29.98 -3.66
CA ASP A 7 -5.30 29.94 -4.15
C ASP A 7 -4.86 28.51 -4.56
N GLY A 8 -5.75 27.53 -4.47
CA GLY A 8 -5.50 26.13 -4.84
C GLY A 8 -4.92 25.28 -3.71
N VAL A 9 -4.78 25.80 -2.49
CA VAL A 9 -4.31 25.00 -1.34
C VAL A 9 -5.44 24.10 -0.83
N LEU A 10 -5.21 22.78 -0.81
CA LEU A 10 -6.09 21.82 -0.17
C LEU A 10 -5.75 21.74 1.33
N CYS A 11 -6.76 21.94 2.18
CA CYS A 11 -6.67 21.74 3.62
C CYS A 11 -7.51 20.54 4.03
N ASP A 12 -6.87 19.56 4.65
CA ASP A 12 -7.55 18.51 5.40
C ASP A 12 -7.42 18.82 6.89
N PHE A 13 -8.54 18.73 7.61
CA PHE A 13 -8.58 18.97 9.05
C PHE A 13 -9.60 18.07 9.74
N GLY A 14 -9.30 17.74 10.99
CA GLY A 14 -10.19 17.01 11.89
C GLY A 14 -10.57 17.89 13.09
N ILE A 15 -11.82 17.77 13.53
CA ILE A 15 -12.25 18.28 14.83
C ILE A 15 -12.42 17.04 15.70
N VAL A 16 -11.58 16.93 16.73
CA VAL A 16 -11.51 15.74 17.59
C VAL A 16 -11.52 16.16 19.05
N LEU A 17 -12.05 15.29 19.90
CA LEU A 17 -11.91 15.38 21.34
C LEU A 17 -10.50 14.92 21.76
N PRO A 18 -9.97 15.40 22.90
CA PRO A 18 -8.67 14.97 23.41
C PRO A 18 -8.52 13.45 23.50
N GLU A 19 -9.53 12.76 24.01
CA GLU A 19 -9.56 11.31 24.15
C GLU A 19 -9.57 10.58 22.80
N GLN A 20 -10.12 11.21 21.75
CA GLN A 20 -10.11 10.62 20.41
C GLN A 20 -8.72 10.69 19.79
N LEU A 21 -7.92 11.71 20.09
CA LEU A 21 -6.56 11.82 19.57
C LEU A 21 -5.69 10.60 19.93
N ALA A 22 -5.93 10.02 21.11
CA ALA A 22 -5.23 8.82 21.57
C ALA A 22 -5.64 7.53 20.81
N THR A 23 -6.67 7.57 19.96
CA THR A 23 -7.25 6.38 19.32
C THR A 23 -6.81 6.17 17.87
N PHE A 24 -6.21 7.17 17.23
CA PHE A 24 -5.78 7.06 15.83
C PHE A 24 -4.30 7.38 15.65
N PRO A 25 -3.63 6.69 14.71
CA PRO A 25 -2.22 6.95 14.47
C PRO A 25 -1.98 8.35 13.91
N HIS A 26 -0.92 9.01 14.39
CA HIS A 26 -0.48 10.32 13.93
C HIS A 26 1.04 10.50 14.08
N GLY A 27 1.63 11.29 13.19
CA GLY A 27 3.01 11.75 13.33
C GLY A 27 3.13 12.84 14.41
N ALA A 28 4.34 13.36 14.60
CA ALA A 28 4.61 14.37 15.62
C ALA A 28 3.74 15.62 15.42
N GLY A 29 2.93 15.96 16.43
CA GLY A 29 2.11 17.16 16.43
C GLY A 29 2.83 18.37 17.02
N ARG A 30 2.26 19.55 16.81
CA ARG A 30 2.68 20.80 17.46
C ARG A 30 1.49 21.69 17.73
N TYR A 31 1.53 22.44 18.83
CA TYR A 31 0.57 23.50 19.10
C TYR A 31 0.85 24.70 18.20
N LEU A 32 -0.13 25.08 17.38
CA LEU A 32 -0.13 26.38 16.69
C LEU A 32 -0.75 27.47 17.57
N TRP A 33 -1.77 27.09 18.36
CA TRP A 33 -2.43 27.92 19.34
C TRP A 33 -3.05 27.02 20.42
N ARG A 34 -3.11 27.51 21.66
CA ARG A 34 -3.79 26.85 22.78
C ARG A 34 -4.34 27.90 23.73
N LYS A 35 -5.57 27.73 24.19
CA LYS A 35 -6.13 28.58 25.26
C LYS A 35 -5.35 28.38 26.56
N LEU A 36 -5.12 29.44 27.34
CA LEU A 36 -4.27 29.39 28.54
C LEU A 36 -4.78 28.38 29.58
N GLU A 37 -6.09 28.29 29.79
CA GLU A 37 -6.70 27.35 30.74
C GLU A 37 -6.84 25.91 30.22
N TRP A 38 -6.46 25.65 28.95
CA TRP A 38 -6.61 24.33 28.36
C TRP A 38 -5.39 23.45 28.67
N GLU A 39 -5.65 22.27 29.23
CA GLU A 39 -4.61 21.30 29.55
C GLU A 39 -3.88 20.82 28.30
N ALA A 40 -2.57 20.61 28.41
CA ALA A 40 -1.79 20.05 27.31
C ALA A 40 -2.23 18.61 27.06
N ILE A 41 -2.46 18.29 25.80
CA ILE A 41 -2.68 16.94 25.28
C ILE A 41 -1.32 16.46 24.77
N ASP A 42 -1.06 15.17 24.93
CA ASP A 42 0.11 14.56 24.32
C ASP A 42 -0.01 14.58 22.78
N LEU A 43 0.98 15.19 22.14
CA LEU A 43 1.11 15.28 20.68
C LEU A 43 2.35 14.52 20.19
N SER A 44 2.92 13.66 21.03
CA SER A 44 4.02 12.77 20.67
C SER A 44 3.61 11.83 19.55
N VAL A 45 4.60 11.29 18.83
CA VAL A 45 4.35 10.39 17.69
C VAL A 45 3.58 9.16 18.18
N SER A 46 2.49 8.85 17.51
CA SER A 46 1.71 7.61 17.68
C SER A 46 1.57 6.95 16.32
N GLU A 47 2.65 6.36 15.81
CA GLU A 47 2.64 5.73 14.49
C GLU A 47 2.10 4.29 14.52
N PRO A 48 1.52 3.78 13.41
CA PRO A 48 1.14 2.38 13.32
C PRO A 48 2.35 1.46 13.56
N ALA A 49 2.13 0.24 14.04
CA ALA A 49 3.20 -0.76 14.02
C ALA A 49 3.52 -1.13 12.56
N GLN A 50 4.80 -1.17 12.20
CA GLN A 50 5.21 -1.70 10.91
C GLN A 50 4.86 -3.19 10.85
N LYS A 51 4.15 -3.55 9.77
CA LYS A 51 3.77 -4.93 9.52
C LYS A 51 5.01 -5.79 9.24
N PRO A 52 5.12 -7.00 9.82
CA PRO A 52 6.26 -7.88 9.59
C PRO A 52 6.46 -8.21 8.10
N THR A 53 7.71 -8.36 7.68
CA THR A 53 8.08 -8.74 6.31
C THR A 53 7.32 -9.97 5.79
N GLN A 54 7.17 -10.99 6.63
CA GLN A 54 6.47 -12.21 6.24
C GLN A 54 4.99 -11.95 5.93
N GLU A 55 4.32 -11.13 6.75
CA GLU A 55 2.91 -10.79 6.56
C GLU A 55 2.71 -9.97 5.29
N GLN A 56 3.63 -9.04 4.96
CA GLN A 56 3.61 -8.30 3.70
C GLN A 56 3.67 -9.22 2.47
N ILE A 57 4.50 -10.26 2.53
CA ILE A 57 4.64 -11.23 1.43
C ILE A 57 3.35 -12.04 1.29
N GLU A 58 2.79 -12.53 2.40
CA GLU A 58 1.55 -13.33 2.39
C GLU A 58 0.36 -12.52 1.87
N GLU A 59 0.21 -11.27 2.28
CA GLU A 59 -0.84 -10.36 1.82
C GLU A 59 -0.67 -9.98 0.34
N ALA A 60 0.57 -9.74 -0.11
CA ALA A 60 0.85 -9.52 -1.53
C ALA A 60 0.41 -10.74 -2.37
N LEU A 61 0.79 -11.95 -1.97
CA LEU A 61 0.42 -13.18 -2.67
C LEU A 61 -1.10 -13.40 -2.66
N PHE A 62 -1.79 -13.05 -1.58
CA PHE A 62 -3.25 -13.10 -1.50
C PHE A 62 -3.91 -12.17 -2.52
N HIS A 63 -3.49 -10.91 -2.57
CA HIS A 63 -4.01 -9.94 -3.53
C HIS A 63 -3.68 -10.31 -4.97
N LEU A 64 -2.49 -10.84 -5.25
CA LEU A 64 -2.15 -11.39 -6.56
C LEU A 64 -3.10 -12.53 -6.96
N TYR A 65 -3.33 -13.48 -6.06
CA TYR A 65 -4.20 -14.63 -6.33
C TYR A 65 -5.65 -14.19 -6.62
N VAL A 66 -6.22 -13.35 -5.75
CA VAL A 66 -7.58 -12.83 -5.94
C VAL A 66 -7.68 -11.99 -7.21
N GLY A 67 -6.69 -11.13 -7.47
CA GLY A 67 -6.64 -10.28 -8.66
C GLY A 67 -6.58 -11.08 -9.95
N LEU A 68 -5.74 -12.11 -10.03
CA LEU A 68 -5.64 -12.97 -11.21
C LEU A 68 -6.92 -13.77 -11.46
N LEU A 69 -7.59 -14.24 -10.39
CA LEU A 69 -8.90 -14.87 -10.53
C LEU A 69 -9.96 -13.90 -11.10
N ARG A 70 -9.90 -12.62 -10.73
CA ARG A 70 -10.77 -11.58 -11.28
C ARG A 70 -10.45 -11.32 -12.75
N GLU A 71 -9.18 -11.20 -13.09
CA GLU A 71 -8.69 -11.00 -14.45
C GLU A 71 -9.14 -12.13 -15.38
N HIS A 72 -9.00 -13.38 -14.95
CA HIS A 72 -9.46 -14.57 -15.67
C HIS A 72 -10.97 -14.59 -15.93
N ARG A 73 -11.78 -13.89 -15.11
CA ARG A 73 -13.23 -13.72 -15.34
C ARG A 73 -13.57 -12.47 -16.15
N GLY A 74 -12.58 -11.71 -16.61
CA GLY A 74 -12.79 -10.45 -17.32
C GLY A 74 -13.09 -9.24 -16.43
N GLU A 75 -12.93 -9.34 -15.10
CA GLU A 75 -13.16 -8.24 -14.16
C GLU A 75 -11.94 -7.29 -14.08
N GLN A 76 -11.54 -6.71 -15.22
CA GLN A 76 -10.26 -6.00 -15.41
C GLN A 76 -10.04 -4.84 -14.43
N ALA A 77 -11.07 -4.05 -14.12
CA ALA A 77 -10.97 -2.93 -13.17
C ALA A 77 -10.76 -3.39 -11.73
N ALA A 78 -11.42 -4.46 -11.32
CA ALA A 78 -11.25 -5.02 -9.98
C ALA A 78 -9.90 -5.75 -9.86
N ALA A 79 -9.45 -6.44 -10.92
CA ALA A 79 -8.11 -7.01 -10.98
C ALA A 79 -7.02 -5.95 -10.88
N PHE A 80 -7.18 -4.82 -11.58
CA PHE A 80 -6.26 -3.68 -11.52
C PHE A 80 -6.12 -3.14 -10.09
N GLU A 81 -7.22 -2.87 -9.39
CA GLU A 81 -7.20 -2.35 -8.01
C GLU A 81 -6.57 -3.36 -7.04
N GLU A 82 -6.87 -4.65 -7.20
CA GLU A 82 -6.33 -5.71 -6.34
C GLU A 82 -4.82 -5.92 -6.57
N ILE A 83 -4.36 -5.98 -7.82
CA ILE A 83 -2.95 -6.24 -8.16
C ILE A 83 -2.11 -4.97 -8.05
N GLN A 84 -2.42 -3.95 -8.85
CA GLN A 84 -1.58 -2.75 -8.97
C GLN A 84 -1.86 -1.73 -7.86
N GLY A 85 -3.00 -1.82 -7.17
CA GLY A 85 -3.30 -1.03 -5.98
C GLY A 85 -2.81 -1.69 -4.71
N LYS A 86 -3.40 -2.85 -4.36
CA LYS A 86 -3.14 -3.50 -3.06
C LYS A 86 -1.86 -4.33 -3.04
N ALA A 87 -1.70 -5.29 -3.96
CA ALA A 87 -0.51 -6.14 -3.97
C ALA A 87 0.78 -5.33 -4.18
N ALA A 88 0.75 -4.31 -5.05
CA ALA A 88 1.87 -3.41 -5.27
C ALA A 88 2.32 -2.70 -3.97
N GLN A 89 1.39 -2.26 -3.13
CA GLN A 89 1.73 -1.62 -1.84
C GLN A 89 2.42 -2.59 -0.88
N CYS A 90 1.94 -3.84 -0.80
CA CYS A 90 2.57 -4.87 0.03
C CYS A 90 3.98 -5.21 -0.47
N VAL A 91 4.16 -5.37 -1.79
CA VAL A 91 5.48 -5.60 -2.40
C VAL A 91 6.41 -4.42 -2.18
N LEU A 92 5.91 -3.19 -2.29
CA LEU A 92 6.70 -1.98 -2.01
C LEU A 92 7.16 -1.94 -0.56
N ALA A 93 6.26 -2.15 0.39
CA ALA A 93 6.61 -2.22 1.81
C ALA A 93 7.67 -3.30 2.07
N PHE A 94 7.53 -4.47 1.46
CA PHE A 94 8.52 -5.55 1.52
C PHE A 94 9.90 -5.12 0.99
N LEU A 95 9.97 -4.46 -0.17
CA LEU A 95 11.22 -4.02 -0.77
C LEU A 95 11.90 -2.89 0.02
N GLN A 96 11.10 -2.04 0.65
CA GLN A 96 11.58 -0.90 1.44
C GLN A 96 12.06 -1.32 2.84
N GLY A 97 11.50 -2.39 3.41
CA GLY A 97 11.82 -2.85 4.75
C GLY A 97 11.59 -1.73 5.78
N ASP A 98 12.56 -1.53 6.66
CA ASP A 98 12.50 -0.50 7.72
C ASP A 98 12.38 0.94 7.18
N ARG A 99 12.65 1.16 5.89
CA ARG A 99 12.52 2.48 5.23
C ARG A 99 11.10 2.77 4.74
N ALA A 100 10.19 1.80 4.83
CA ALA A 100 8.81 2.00 4.43
C ALA A 100 8.14 3.06 5.33
N ASP A 101 7.46 4.02 4.71
CA ASP A 101 6.64 4.97 5.45
C ASP A 101 5.48 4.22 6.12
N THR A 102 5.32 4.44 7.42
CA THR A 102 4.40 3.71 8.28
C THR A 102 2.93 3.91 7.91
N PHE A 103 2.59 5.00 7.20
CA PHE A 103 1.23 5.29 6.75
C PHE A 103 0.98 4.85 5.31
N SER A 104 1.98 4.93 4.44
CA SER A 104 1.85 4.44 3.07
C SER A 104 3.21 4.18 2.41
N PRO A 105 3.48 2.95 1.94
CA PRO A 105 4.73 2.63 1.25
C PRO A 105 4.85 3.31 -0.13
N LEU A 106 3.80 3.99 -0.62
CA LEU A 106 3.85 4.79 -1.84
C LEU A 106 4.53 6.14 -1.61
N ARG A 107 4.53 6.65 -0.37
CA ARG A 107 5.10 7.96 -0.08
C ARG A 107 6.62 7.92 -0.30
N ARG A 108 7.07 8.68 -1.31
CA ARG A 108 8.49 8.82 -1.66
C ARG A 108 9.16 7.50 -2.03
N ALA A 109 8.39 6.54 -2.57
CA ALA A 109 8.90 5.24 -2.97
C ALA A 109 10.12 5.35 -3.92
N GLU A 110 10.16 6.40 -4.75
CA GLU A 110 11.25 6.73 -5.68
C GLU A 110 12.61 6.95 -5.00
N GLN A 111 12.63 7.24 -3.69
CA GLN A 111 13.87 7.41 -2.92
C GLN A 111 14.47 6.07 -2.48
N SER A 112 13.70 4.98 -2.56
CA SER A 112 14.03 3.68 -1.96
C SER A 112 13.97 2.53 -2.96
N VAL A 113 13.22 2.69 -4.05
CA VAL A 113 12.99 1.69 -5.10
C VAL A 113 13.21 2.35 -6.46
N SER A 114 13.83 1.62 -7.40
CA SER A 114 14.12 2.17 -8.74
C SER A 114 12.84 2.46 -9.54
N SER A 115 12.92 3.46 -10.42
CA SER A 115 11.81 3.81 -11.32
C SER A 115 11.36 2.62 -12.19
N ASP A 116 12.30 1.77 -12.62
CA ASP A 116 11.98 0.59 -13.43
C ASP A 116 11.17 -0.44 -12.64
N THR A 117 11.51 -0.66 -11.36
CA THR A 117 10.71 -1.52 -10.48
C THR A 117 9.33 -0.93 -10.27
N LEU A 118 9.21 0.38 -10.01
CA LEU A 118 7.91 1.04 -9.84
C LEU A 118 7.02 0.88 -11.08
N LYS A 119 7.58 1.05 -12.28
CA LYS A 119 6.87 0.83 -13.55
C LYS A 119 6.43 -0.62 -13.74
N GLN A 120 7.22 -1.58 -13.26
CA GLN A 120 6.85 -2.99 -13.33
C GLN A 120 5.76 -3.37 -12.33
N LEU A 121 5.70 -2.70 -11.16
CA LEU A 121 4.65 -2.92 -10.17
C LEU A 121 3.32 -2.28 -10.58
N MET A 122 3.38 -1.10 -11.21
CA MET A 122 2.19 -0.32 -11.59
C MET A 122 2.28 0.13 -13.06
N PRO A 123 2.28 -0.80 -14.03
CA PRO A 123 2.38 -0.48 -15.46
C PRO A 123 1.15 0.22 -16.03
N GLY A 124 0.01 0.20 -15.32
CA GLY A 124 -1.24 0.82 -15.72
C GLY A 124 -2.31 -0.18 -16.14
N TYR A 125 -3.46 0.37 -16.54
CA TYR A 125 -4.65 -0.41 -16.87
C TYR A 125 -4.42 -1.36 -18.07
N GLY A 126 -4.94 -2.59 -17.99
CA GLY A 126 -4.78 -3.62 -19.02
C GLY A 126 -3.43 -4.36 -18.97
N GLN A 127 -2.61 -4.14 -17.94
CA GLN A 127 -1.29 -4.77 -17.76
C GLN A 127 -1.21 -5.56 -16.43
N SER A 128 -2.35 -6.04 -15.92
CA SER A 128 -2.44 -6.68 -14.59
C SER A 128 -1.68 -8.01 -14.52
N SER A 129 -1.80 -8.88 -15.52
CA SER A 129 -0.99 -10.11 -15.61
C SER A 129 0.51 -9.83 -15.64
N GLN A 130 0.96 -8.81 -16.38
CA GLN A 130 2.37 -8.40 -16.44
C GLN A 130 2.86 -7.90 -15.07
N ALA A 131 2.06 -7.07 -14.40
CA ALA A 131 2.36 -6.56 -13.07
C ALA A 131 2.47 -7.71 -12.04
N ALA A 132 1.51 -8.64 -12.09
CA ALA A 132 1.49 -9.81 -11.22
C ALA A 132 2.71 -10.72 -11.42
N GLU A 133 3.15 -10.93 -12.67
CA GLU A 133 4.37 -11.70 -12.94
C GLU A 133 5.63 -11.01 -12.38
N ALA A 134 5.75 -9.69 -12.55
CA ALA A 134 6.86 -8.94 -11.99
C ALA A 134 6.89 -9.00 -10.46
N MET A 135 5.74 -8.83 -9.81
CA MET A 135 5.59 -8.95 -8.36
C MET A 135 5.94 -10.35 -7.87
N LEU A 136 5.44 -11.40 -8.52
CA LEU A 136 5.73 -12.77 -8.14
C LEU A 136 7.25 -13.06 -8.20
N ARG A 137 7.95 -12.56 -9.24
CA ARG A 137 9.42 -12.68 -9.34
C ARG A 137 10.14 -11.99 -8.18
N LEU A 138 9.69 -10.83 -7.74
CA LEU A 138 10.26 -10.11 -6.59
C LEU A 138 10.03 -10.87 -5.27
N LEU A 139 8.96 -11.65 -5.19
CA LEU A 139 8.59 -12.46 -4.02
C LEU A 139 9.20 -13.88 -4.05
N ALA A 140 10.19 -14.16 -4.91
CA ALA A 140 10.77 -15.50 -5.10
C ALA A 140 11.30 -16.18 -3.82
N LYS A 141 11.58 -15.42 -2.76
CA LYS A 141 11.93 -15.96 -1.43
C LYS A 141 10.82 -16.83 -0.83
N ALA A 142 9.57 -16.61 -1.24
CA ALA A 142 8.39 -17.34 -0.78
C ALA A 142 7.97 -18.51 -1.70
N ARG A 143 8.85 -18.98 -2.59
CA ARG A 143 8.55 -20.08 -3.53
C ARG A 143 8.05 -21.38 -2.89
N GLU A 144 8.36 -21.58 -1.62
CA GLU A 144 7.91 -22.76 -0.86
C GLU A 144 6.48 -22.62 -0.34
N LEU A 145 5.92 -21.40 -0.31
CA LEU A 145 4.54 -21.17 0.10
C LEU A 145 3.58 -21.73 -0.96
N PRO A 146 2.53 -22.48 -0.55
CA PRO A 146 1.52 -22.99 -1.49
C PRO A 146 0.89 -21.88 -2.33
N LEU A 147 0.64 -20.70 -1.73
CA LEU A 147 0.01 -19.58 -2.41
C LEU A 147 0.90 -19.00 -3.52
N TYR A 148 2.22 -18.94 -3.32
CA TYR A 148 3.16 -18.55 -4.38
C TYR A 148 3.02 -19.45 -5.61
N ARG A 149 2.96 -20.77 -5.37
CA ARG A 149 2.81 -21.77 -6.45
C ARG A 149 1.46 -21.64 -7.14
N ALA A 150 0.39 -21.37 -6.39
CA ALA A 150 -0.96 -21.15 -6.93
C ALA A 150 -1.02 -19.91 -7.83
N VAL A 151 -0.45 -18.78 -7.41
CA VAL A 151 -0.32 -17.57 -8.24
C VAL A 151 0.45 -17.88 -9.53
N GLY A 152 1.58 -18.59 -9.43
CA GLY A 152 2.36 -19.00 -10.60
C GLY A 152 1.63 -19.95 -11.55
N ASN A 153 0.73 -20.81 -11.04
CA ASN A 153 -0.12 -21.65 -11.88
C ASN A 153 -1.17 -20.81 -12.63
N LEU A 154 -1.85 -19.91 -11.93
CA LEU A 154 -2.86 -19.03 -12.55
C LEU A 154 -2.27 -18.16 -13.66
N LEU A 155 -1.08 -17.59 -13.45
CA LEU A 155 -0.39 -16.83 -14.49
C LEU A 155 -0.12 -17.67 -15.75
N ARG A 156 0.28 -18.95 -15.57
CA ARG A 156 0.47 -19.86 -16.70
C ARG A 156 -0.84 -20.20 -17.41
N GLU A 157 -1.93 -20.37 -16.66
CA GLU A 157 -3.25 -20.65 -17.23
C GLU A 157 -3.76 -19.47 -18.07
N ILE A 158 -3.65 -18.25 -17.54
CA ILE A 158 -4.05 -17.02 -18.25
C ILE A 158 -3.23 -16.86 -19.54
N ALA A 159 -1.91 -17.07 -19.50
CA ALA A 159 -1.05 -16.97 -20.67
C ALA A 159 -1.34 -17.99 -21.78
N LEU A 160 -2.07 -19.08 -21.48
CA LEU A 160 -2.51 -20.06 -22.49
C LEU A 160 -3.86 -19.69 -23.13
N THR A 161 -4.58 -18.72 -22.55
CA THR A 161 -5.90 -18.27 -23.03
C THR A 161 -5.84 -17.01 -23.89
N GLU A 162 -4.69 -16.34 -23.98
CA GLU A 162 -4.41 -15.19 -24.86
C GLU A 162 -3.81 -15.63 -26.20
#